data_AF-F4R6K6-F1
#
_entry.id   AF-F4R6K6-F1
#
_cell.length_a   1.000
_cell.length_b   1.000
_cell.length_c   1.000
_cell.angle_alpha   90.00
_cell.angle_beta   90.00
_cell.angle_gamma   90.00
#
_symmetry.space_group_name_H-M   'P 1'
#
loop_
_entity.id
_entity.type
_entity.pdbx_description
1 polymer ?
#
loop_
_entity_poly.entity_id
_entity_poly.type
_entity_poly.pdbx_seq_one_letter_code
_entity_poly.pdbx_strand_id
1 'polypeptide(L)'
;MPTSAHPAHHLSLIVAQALLDQPMYFANGLGVKSLKAQNREVAKWLPARNSSSYQAMVDYLKFMLGAIGPRALYPASPDPSELRLLPQVSLETILADQSVFCGTLPPPTLSDQTENLLPRQDPCWFTYRRVFLNDLAWYRIPRATLAWESPATSSWNKTMLVFLMKHWRWANARGAFNRYSVDTKYSTDAICRAVMERWMHGRVKEDEKYRNQKKKSQRRAAIPVLYTNTDISFKLFRYRVDALDEFCKAEDRELLSTALSLLPSADCCSDTEDDGPGRTRAIGMVWRSQEFADLLHVLDELSFQQQKALHGARWGARRLEMRRSPATQISCHGKAP
;
A
#
# COMPACT_ATOMS: atom_id res chain seq x y z
N MET A 1 45.49 28.09 10.26
CA MET A 1 45.26 26.88 11.07
C MET A 1 44.10 26.11 10.44
N PRO A 2 44.31 24.89 9.93
CA PRO A 2 43.22 24.11 9.37
C PRO A 2 42.46 23.44 10.52
N THR A 3 41.18 23.78 10.65
CA THR A 3 40.23 23.12 11.54
C THR A 3 40.09 21.66 11.14
N SER A 4 40.56 20.80 12.04
CA SER A 4 40.34 19.36 12.11
C SER A 4 38.87 19.02 11.81
N ALA A 5 38.63 18.38 10.66
CA ALA A 5 37.35 17.74 10.38
C ALA A 5 37.22 16.51 11.30
N HIS A 6 36.21 16.53 12.16
CA HIS A 6 35.94 15.47 13.12
C HIS A 6 35.81 14.09 12.43
N PRO A 7 36.57 13.05 12.87
CA PRO A 7 36.58 11.72 12.26
C PRO A 7 35.24 10.96 12.36
N ALA A 8 34.30 11.44 13.19
CA ALA A 8 32.98 10.85 13.35
C ALA A 8 32.06 11.04 12.13
N HIS A 9 32.20 12.15 11.39
CA HIS A 9 31.37 12.39 10.19
C HIS A 9 31.79 11.50 9.01
N HIS A 10 33.08 11.24 8.86
CA HIS A 10 33.63 10.40 7.80
C HIS A 10 33.24 8.92 7.98
N LEU A 11 33.23 8.42 9.23
CA LEU A 11 32.77 7.07 9.56
C LEU A 11 31.27 6.86 9.30
N SER A 12 30.43 7.88 9.56
CA SER A 12 28.99 7.81 9.28
C SER A 12 28.67 7.71 7.78
N LEU A 13 29.46 8.35 6.93
CA LEU A 13 29.30 8.33 5.47
C LEU A 13 29.78 7.02 4.84
N ILE A 14 30.89 6.45 5.34
CA ILE A 14 31.41 5.15 4.88
C ILE A 14 30.44 4.01 5.26
N VAL A 15 29.86 4.06 6.46
CA VAL A 15 28.85 3.08 6.90
C VAL A 15 27.56 3.21 6.07
N ALA A 16 27.16 4.43 5.70
CA ALA A 16 26.01 4.65 4.82
C ALA A 16 26.25 4.07 3.41
N GLN A 17 27.44 4.28 2.82
CA GLN A 17 27.78 3.74 1.50
C GLN A 17 27.77 2.20 1.47
N ALA A 18 28.37 1.56 2.48
CA ALA A 18 28.43 0.09 2.58
C ALA A 18 27.06 -0.58 2.83
N LEU A 19 26.12 0.14 3.46
CA LEU A 19 24.73 -0.32 3.66
C LEU A 19 23.87 -0.29 2.39
N LEU A 20 24.30 0.43 1.35
CA LEU A 20 23.51 0.68 0.13
C LEU A 20 23.87 -0.22 -1.04
N ASP A 21 25.10 -0.75 -1.07
CA ASP A 21 25.54 -1.70 -2.09
C ASP A 21 25.14 -3.15 -1.78
N GLN A 22 24.62 -3.40 -0.57
CA GLN A 22 23.99 -4.67 -0.26
C GLN A 22 22.54 -4.69 -0.79
N PRO A 23 22.10 -5.74 -1.51
CA PRO A 23 20.66 -6.00 -1.62
C PRO A 23 20.12 -6.00 -0.19
N MET A 24 19.07 -5.20 0.08
CA MET A 24 18.57 -4.88 1.43
C MET A 24 18.35 -6.14 2.31
N TYR A 25 19.44 -6.63 2.91
CA TYR A 25 19.51 -7.69 3.89
C TYR A 25 20.15 -7.06 5.13
N PHE A 26 19.63 -7.40 6.30
CA PHE A 26 20.16 -6.87 7.56
C PHE A 26 21.55 -7.43 7.87
N ALA A 27 22.21 -6.83 8.87
CA ALA A 27 23.45 -7.29 9.52
C ALA A 27 23.45 -8.76 10.01
N ASN A 28 22.30 -9.46 9.92
CA ASN A 28 22.06 -10.80 10.43
C ASN A 28 21.60 -11.77 9.32
N GLY A 29 21.54 -11.35 8.05
CA GLY A 29 21.15 -12.20 6.91
C GLY A 29 19.67 -12.61 6.83
N LEU A 30 18.82 -12.28 7.82
CA LEU A 30 17.40 -12.65 7.84
C LEU A 30 16.50 -11.56 7.24
N GLY A 31 15.75 -11.87 6.18
CA GLY A 31 14.89 -10.92 5.47
C GLY A 31 13.75 -10.32 6.30
N VAL A 32 13.43 -9.05 6.07
CA VAL A 32 12.29 -8.36 6.72
C VAL A 32 10.97 -9.03 6.29
N LYS A 33 10.17 -9.52 7.23
CA LYS A 33 8.84 -10.10 6.94
C LYS A 33 7.80 -9.07 6.46
N SER A 34 8.05 -7.76 6.54
CA SER A 34 7.10 -6.74 6.07
C SER A 34 7.73 -5.41 5.65
N LEU A 35 7.16 -4.78 4.61
CA LEU A 35 7.52 -3.42 4.14
C LEU A 35 7.45 -2.36 5.26
N LYS A 36 6.61 -2.56 6.28
CA LYS A 36 6.50 -1.63 7.41
C LYS A 36 7.80 -1.59 8.23
N ALA A 37 8.41 -2.74 8.45
CA ALA A 37 9.68 -2.84 9.16
C ALA A 37 10.85 -2.33 8.29
N GLN A 38 10.84 -2.61 6.98
CA GLN A 38 11.83 -2.07 6.04
C GLN A 38 11.78 -0.53 6.00
N ASN A 39 10.57 0.04 5.90
CA ASN A 39 10.35 1.48 5.98
C ASN A 39 10.79 2.08 7.33
N ARG A 40 10.70 1.32 8.43
CA ARG A 40 11.11 1.79 9.76
C ARG A 40 12.62 1.94 9.88
N GLU A 41 13.38 1.03 9.27
CA GLU A 41 14.85 1.12 9.27
C GLU A 41 15.35 2.30 8.43
N VAL A 42 14.83 2.45 7.22
CA VAL A 42 15.26 3.55 6.34
C VAL A 42 14.75 4.91 6.83
N ALA A 43 13.65 4.95 7.59
CA ALA A 43 13.13 6.21 8.13
C ALA A 43 14.08 6.93 9.10
N LYS A 44 15.07 6.25 9.66
CA LYS A 44 16.05 6.86 10.58
C LYS A 44 17.02 7.82 9.87
N TRP A 45 17.31 7.58 8.60
CA TRP A 45 18.31 8.34 7.83
C TRP A 45 17.75 8.99 6.56
N LEU A 46 16.54 8.63 6.14
CA LEU A 46 15.82 9.33 5.07
C LEU A 46 15.09 10.59 5.56
N PRO A 47 14.87 11.58 4.66
CA PRO A 47 14.02 12.72 4.97
C PRO A 47 12.60 12.26 5.34
N ALA A 48 11.97 12.96 6.28
CA ALA A 48 10.59 12.71 6.64
C ALA A 48 9.67 12.92 5.42
N ARG A 49 8.60 12.12 5.29
CA ARG A 49 7.70 12.13 4.11
C ARG A 49 7.08 13.51 3.83
N ASN A 50 6.87 14.30 4.88
CA ASN A 50 6.32 15.66 4.82
C ASN A 50 7.39 16.76 4.73
N SER A 51 8.68 16.41 4.72
CA SER A 51 9.76 17.37 4.58
C SER A 51 9.87 17.90 3.15
N SER A 52 10.40 19.12 3.02
CA SER A 52 10.66 19.76 1.74
C SER A 52 11.61 18.95 0.86
N SER A 53 12.67 18.35 1.41
CA SER A 53 13.60 17.50 0.63
C SER A 53 12.92 16.27 0.04
N TYR A 54 12.10 15.55 0.83
CA TYR A 54 11.36 14.39 0.33
C TYR A 54 10.37 14.78 -0.76
N GLN A 55 9.62 15.87 -0.54
CA GLN A 55 8.64 16.36 -1.50
C GLN A 55 9.29 16.81 -2.80
N ALA A 56 10.41 17.53 -2.74
CA ALA A 56 11.15 17.97 -3.92
C ALA A 56 11.57 16.78 -4.79
N MET A 57 12.20 15.76 -4.19
CA MET A 57 12.64 14.54 -4.88
C MET A 57 11.47 13.80 -5.53
N VAL A 58 10.40 13.59 -4.77
CA VAL A 58 9.24 12.84 -5.25
C VAL A 58 8.49 13.62 -6.31
N ASP A 59 8.28 14.93 -6.15
CA ASP A 59 7.55 15.72 -7.15
C ASP A 59 8.35 15.86 -8.45
N TYR A 60 9.67 15.98 -8.37
CA TYR A 60 10.54 15.94 -9.54
C TYR A 60 10.51 14.59 -10.24
N LEU A 61 10.60 13.49 -9.48
CA LEU A 61 10.44 12.14 -10.00
C LEU A 61 9.12 11.97 -10.76
N LYS A 62 7.99 12.39 -10.16
CA LYS A 62 6.68 12.35 -10.80
C LYS A 62 6.65 13.13 -12.10
N PHE A 63 7.21 14.34 -12.08
CA PHE A 63 7.30 15.19 -13.26
C PHE A 63 8.15 14.55 -14.37
N MET A 64 9.27 13.92 -14.02
CA MET A 64 10.12 13.16 -14.94
C MET A 64 9.46 11.88 -15.46
N LEU A 65 8.46 11.34 -14.77
CA LEU A 65 7.64 10.23 -15.28
C LEU A 65 6.39 10.71 -16.05
N GLY A 66 6.21 12.02 -16.24
CA GLY A 66 5.12 12.58 -17.02
C GLY A 66 3.82 12.79 -16.25
N ALA A 67 3.82 12.61 -14.93
CA ALA A 67 2.70 12.96 -14.07
C ALA A 67 2.70 14.48 -13.76
N ILE A 68 2.31 15.28 -14.77
CA ILE A 68 2.27 16.75 -14.71
C ILE A 68 0.85 17.19 -14.37
N GLY A 69 0.66 17.74 -13.18
CA GLY A 69 -0.65 18.21 -12.69
C GLY A 69 -1.37 17.24 -11.75
N PRO A 70 -2.48 17.67 -11.13
CA PRO A 70 -3.11 16.97 -10.01
C PRO A 70 -3.85 15.67 -10.38
N ARG A 71 -4.19 15.48 -11.67
CA ARG A 71 -4.94 14.31 -12.16
C ARG A 71 -4.17 13.50 -13.20
N ALA A 72 -2.89 13.78 -13.39
CA ALA A 72 -2.09 13.08 -14.39
C ALA A 72 -1.95 11.60 -14.04
N LEU A 73 -2.23 10.75 -15.02
CA LEU A 73 -1.98 9.32 -14.93
C LEU A 73 -0.51 9.05 -15.26
N TYR A 74 0.08 8.09 -14.55
CA TYR A 74 1.41 7.60 -14.92
C TYR A 74 1.33 6.81 -16.22
N PRO A 75 2.41 6.81 -17.03
CA PRO A 75 2.52 5.92 -18.17
C PRO A 75 2.37 4.46 -17.73
N ALA A 76 1.80 3.63 -18.60
CA ALA A 76 1.74 2.19 -18.37
C ALA A 76 3.16 1.59 -18.22
N SER A 77 3.24 0.42 -17.58
CA SER A 77 4.46 -0.37 -17.52
C SER A 77 5.02 -0.64 -18.92
N PRO A 78 6.34 -0.84 -19.04
CA PRO A 78 6.95 -1.20 -20.31
C PRO A 78 6.39 -2.55 -20.77
N ASP A 79 6.16 -2.68 -22.06
CA ASP A 79 5.77 -3.94 -22.65
C ASP A 79 6.96 -4.92 -22.72
N PRO A 80 6.72 -6.23 -22.96
CA PRO A 80 7.78 -7.21 -23.04
C PRO A 80 8.82 -6.95 -24.14
N SER A 81 8.48 -6.22 -25.21
CA SER A 81 9.44 -5.81 -26.24
C SER A 81 10.34 -4.68 -25.76
N GLU A 82 9.79 -3.66 -25.08
CA GLU A 82 10.54 -2.57 -24.46
C GLU A 82 11.54 -3.10 -23.43
N LEU A 83 11.14 -4.07 -22.60
CA LEU A 83 12.02 -4.71 -21.63
C LEU A 83 13.27 -5.36 -22.27
N ARG A 84 13.16 -5.84 -23.51
CA ARG A 84 14.27 -6.45 -24.27
C ARG A 84 15.20 -5.42 -24.91
N LEU A 85 14.76 -4.17 -25.05
CA LEU A 85 15.55 -3.07 -25.61
C LEU A 85 16.48 -2.44 -24.58
N LEU A 86 16.42 -2.85 -23.31
CA LEU A 86 17.25 -2.29 -22.26
C LEU A 86 18.74 -2.47 -22.60
N PRO A 87 19.54 -1.39 -22.65
CA PRO A 87 20.93 -1.47 -23.06
C PRO A 87 21.76 -2.25 -22.04
N GLN A 88 22.74 -3.00 -22.53
CA GLN A 88 23.74 -3.70 -21.71
C GLN A 88 24.87 -2.74 -21.32
N VAL A 89 24.52 -1.69 -20.58
CA VAL A 89 25.47 -0.68 -20.08
C VAL A 89 25.46 -0.68 -18.55
N SER A 90 26.63 -0.53 -17.93
CA SER A 90 26.71 -0.50 -16.47
C SER A 90 26.04 0.76 -15.91
N LEU A 91 25.52 0.65 -14.69
CA LEU A 91 24.83 1.77 -14.01
C LEU A 91 25.81 2.92 -13.74
N GLU A 92 27.07 2.61 -13.45
CA GLU A 92 28.15 3.57 -13.23
C GLU A 92 28.44 4.37 -14.51
N THR A 93 28.40 3.71 -15.67
CA THR A 93 28.62 4.37 -16.98
C THR A 93 27.51 5.38 -17.25
N ILE A 94 26.24 5.00 -16.99
CA ILE A 94 25.09 5.90 -17.17
C ILE A 94 25.21 7.13 -16.27
N LEU A 95 25.64 6.94 -15.01
CA LEU A 95 25.85 8.04 -14.05
C LEU A 95 27.01 8.96 -14.42
N ALA A 96 28.12 8.38 -14.91
CA ALA A 96 29.32 9.12 -15.28
C ALA A 96 29.13 9.92 -16.58
N ASP A 97 28.26 9.47 -17.48
CA ASP A 97 27.97 10.14 -18.73
C ASP A 97 27.20 11.45 -18.51
N GLN A 98 27.90 12.58 -18.55
CA GLN A 98 27.28 13.91 -18.43
C GLN A 98 27.04 14.59 -19.79
N SER A 99 27.26 13.89 -20.91
CA SER A 99 27.27 14.48 -22.25
C SER A 99 25.96 15.19 -22.62
N VAL A 100 24.82 14.63 -22.20
CA VAL A 100 23.49 15.17 -22.44
C VAL A 100 23.26 16.55 -21.82
N PHE A 101 24.04 16.90 -20.79
CA PHE A 101 23.92 18.18 -20.07
C PHE A 101 24.72 19.31 -20.69
N CYS A 102 25.62 19.01 -21.63
CA CYS A 102 26.41 20.01 -22.35
C CYS A 102 25.62 20.70 -23.47
N GLY A 103 24.50 20.14 -23.89
CA GLY A 103 23.66 20.70 -24.96
C GLY A 103 22.87 21.93 -24.50
N THR A 104 22.89 22.99 -25.30
CA THR A 104 21.97 24.12 -25.15
C THR A 104 20.62 23.74 -25.74
N LEU A 105 19.64 23.49 -24.88
CA LEU A 105 18.25 23.37 -25.34
C LEU A 105 17.61 24.77 -25.40
N PRO A 106 16.86 25.08 -26.47
CA PRO A 106 16.13 26.35 -26.54
C PRO A 106 15.14 26.46 -25.37
N PRO A 107 14.88 27.64 -24.81
CA PRO A 107 13.90 27.79 -23.74
C PRO A 107 12.54 27.21 -24.16
N PRO A 108 11.77 26.63 -23.22
CA PRO A 108 10.45 26.11 -23.53
C PRO A 108 9.58 27.26 -24.04
N THR A 109 8.85 27.02 -25.13
CA THR A 109 7.83 27.95 -25.59
C THR A 109 6.78 28.07 -24.47
N LEU A 110 6.58 29.29 -23.96
CA LEU A 110 5.53 29.62 -23.00
C LEU A 110 4.16 29.46 -23.69
N SER A 111 3.66 28.23 -23.82
CA SER A 111 2.25 27.94 -24.13
C SER A 111 1.62 27.19 -22.95
N ASP A 112 0.34 26.81 -23.04
CA ASP A 112 -0.54 26.04 -22.12
C ASP A 112 0.09 25.00 -21.18
N GLN A 113 1.34 24.60 -21.39
CA GLN A 113 2.14 23.76 -20.50
C GLN A 113 2.33 24.37 -19.10
N THR A 114 2.46 25.70 -18.95
CA THR A 114 2.61 26.33 -17.63
C THR A 114 1.36 26.23 -16.75
N GLU A 115 0.17 26.08 -17.34
CA GLU A 115 -1.09 25.96 -16.58
C GLU A 115 -1.17 24.67 -15.75
N ASN A 116 -0.36 23.67 -16.09
CA ASN A 116 -0.36 22.36 -15.44
C ASN A 116 0.70 22.21 -14.35
N LEU A 117 1.51 23.24 -14.09
CA LEU A 117 2.54 23.20 -13.05
C LEU A 117 1.92 23.26 -11.66
N LEU A 118 2.42 22.42 -10.75
CA LEU A 118 2.09 22.53 -9.33
C LEU A 118 2.76 23.78 -8.73
N PRO A 119 2.24 24.37 -7.63
CA PRO A 119 2.71 25.66 -7.10
C PRO A 119 4.22 25.78 -6.84
N ARG A 120 4.90 24.65 -6.58
CA ARG A 120 6.33 24.60 -6.25
C ARG A 120 7.21 24.16 -7.43
N GLN A 121 6.62 23.90 -8.60
CA GLN A 121 7.36 23.54 -9.81
C GLN A 121 7.69 24.80 -10.59
N ASP A 122 8.93 24.90 -11.06
CA ASP A 122 9.37 26.01 -11.89
C ASP A 122 9.30 25.64 -13.38
N PRO A 123 9.08 26.61 -14.29
CA PRO A 123 9.03 26.36 -15.73
C PRO A 123 10.27 25.65 -16.30
N CYS A 124 11.44 25.80 -15.66
CA CYS A 124 12.67 25.13 -16.06
C CYS A 124 12.58 23.60 -16.01
N TRP A 125 11.62 23.04 -15.26
CA TRP A 125 11.40 21.60 -15.17
C TRP A 125 11.03 21.00 -16.54
N PHE A 126 10.34 21.74 -17.41
CA PHE A 126 10.07 21.29 -18.78
C PHE A 126 11.35 21.10 -19.59
N THR A 127 12.30 22.04 -19.46
CA THR A 127 13.63 21.91 -20.07
C THR A 127 14.31 20.65 -19.56
N TYR A 128 14.33 20.45 -18.24
CA TYR A 128 14.99 19.29 -17.63
C TYR A 128 14.35 17.96 -18.05
N ARG A 129 13.02 17.92 -18.15
CA ARG A 129 12.30 16.76 -18.68
C ARG A 129 12.70 16.45 -20.12
N ARG A 130 12.88 17.46 -20.97
CA ARG A 130 13.32 17.25 -22.35
C ARG A 130 14.76 16.73 -22.41
N VAL A 131 15.67 17.25 -21.58
CA VAL A 131 17.05 16.70 -21.45
C VAL A 131 16.97 15.22 -21.02
N PHE A 132 16.13 14.90 -20.02
CA PHE A 132 15.91 13.55 -19.54
C PHE A 132 15.38 12.59 -20.62
N LEU A 133 14.37 13.01 -21.38
CA LEU A 133 13.84 12.19 -22.47
C LEU A 133 14.86 11.98 -23.60
N ASN A 134 15.66 13.01 -23.91
CA ASN A 134 16.76 12.87 -24.88
C ASN A 134 17.82 11.87 -24.38
N ASP A 135 18.18 11.92 -23.10
CA ASP A 135 19.12 10.98 -22.48
C ASP A 135 18.61 9.54 -22.59
N LEU A 136 17.32 9.30 -22.28
CA LEU A 136 16.71 7.99 -22.47
C LEU A 136 16.77 7.53 -23.94
N ALA A 137 16.48 8.43 -24.89
CA ALA A 137 16.51 8.11 -26.31
C ALA A 137 17.92 7.73 -26.80
N TRP A 138 18.97 8.41 -26.30
CA TRP A 138 20.37 8.05 -26.57
C TRP A 138 20.69 6.59 -26.18
N TYR A 139 20.11 6.13 -25.07
CA TYR A 139 20.25 4.76 -24.57
C TYR A 139 19.19 3.80 -25.13
N ARG A 140 18.45 4.21 -26.18
CA ARG A 140 17.38 3.43 -26.82
C ARG A 140 16.25 3.03 -25.88
N ILE A 141 16.04 3.80 -24.81
CA ILE A 141 14.89 3.63 -23.91
C ILE A 141 13.74 4.47 -24.47
N PRO A 142 12.65 3.84 -24.95
CA PRO A 142 11.66 4.52 -25.79
C PRO A 142 10.81 5.55 -25.03
N ARG A 143 10.61 5.36 -23.73
CA ARG A 143 9.81 6.27 -22.91
C ARG A 143 10.18 6.20 -21.43
N ALA A 144 9.90 7.29 -20.74
CA ALA A 144 10.03 7.39 -19.30
C ALA A 144 8.88 6.66 -18.59
N THR A 145 9.13 5.45 -18.11
CA THR A 145 8.17 4.69 -17.29
C THR A 145 8.89 3.73 -16.35
N LEU A 146 8.21 3.32 -15.28
CA LEU A 146 8.67 2.26 -14.39
C LEU A 146 7.94 0.96 -14.74
N ALA A 147 8.61 -0.17 -14.53
CA ALA A 147 7.95 -1.47 -14.51
C ALA A 147 7.21 -1.60 -13.17
N TRP A 148 5.97 -1.08 -13.14
CA TRP A 148 5.19 -0.89 -11.92
C TRP A 148 4.90 -2.20 -11.17
N GLU A 149 4.80 -3.31 -11.89
CA GLU A 149 4.59 -4.65 -11.35
C GLU A 149 5.90 -5.36 -10.97
N SER A 150 7.05 -4.79 -11.34
CA SER A 150 8.36 -5.36 -11.06
C SER A 150 8.99 -4.72 -9.81
N PRO A 151 9.85 -5.46 -9.08
CA PRO A 151 10.56 -4.89 -7.95
C PRO A 151 11.53 -3.79 -8.37
N ALA A 152 11.95 -2.95 -7.41
CA ALA A 152 13.01 -1.94 -7.62
C ALA A 152 14.32 -2.55 -8.13
N THR A 153 14.55 -3.82 -7.79
CA THR A 153 15.74 -4.57 -8.12
C THR A 153 15.75 -5.11 -9.56
N SER A 154 14.63 -5.02 -10.29
CA SER A 154 14.58 -5.38 -11.71
C SER A 154 15.51 -4.49 -12.53
N SER A 155 16.11 -5.03 -13.59
CA SER A 155 17.06 -4.29 -14.43
C SER A 155 16.45 -3.00 -14.98
N TRP A 156 15.21 -3.04 -15.44
CA TRP A 156 14.49 -1.85 -15.93
C TRP A 156 14.38 -0.76 -14.86
N ASN A 157 13.86 -1.11 -13.67
CA ASN A 157 13.66 -0.12 -12.61
C ASN A 157 15.00 0.39 -12.06
N LYS A 158 16.02 -0.47 -11.93
CA LYS A 158 17.38 -0.03 -11.55
C LYS A 158 17.92 1.01 -12.54
N THR A 159 17.86 0.73 -13.83
CA THR A 159 18.33 1.64 -14.88
C THR A 159 17.55 2.95 -14.88
N MET A 160 16.20 2.88 -14.83
CA MET A 160 15.36 4.08 -14.82
C MET A 160 15.62 4.96 -13.58
N LEU A 161 15.74 4.36 -12.40
CA LEU A 161 16.07 5.08 -11.16
C LEU A 161 17.44 5.76 -11.22
N VAL A 162 18.41 5.14 -11.90
CA VAL A 162 19.73 5.73 -12.14
C VAL A 162 19.63 6.98 -13.03
N PHE A 163 18.88 6.94 -14.13
CA PHE A 163 18.64 8.15 -14.94
C PHE A 163 17.91 9.22 -14.12
N LEU A 164 16.89 8.86 -13.36
CA LEU A 164 16.15 9.81 -12.52
C LEU A 164 17.06 10.49 -11.49
N MET A 165 17.95 9.73 -10.85
CA MET A 165 18.94 10.24 -9.91
C MET A 165 19.95 11.16 -10.58
N LYS A 166 20.50 10.76 -11.74
CA LYS A 166 21.40 11.56 -12.57
C LYS A 166 20.80 12.94 -12.88
N HIS A 167 19.56 12.97 -13.36
CA HIS A 167 18.86 14.20 -13.71
C HIS A 167 18.43 15.01 -12.50
N TRP A 168 18.12 14.37 -11.37
CA TRP A 168 17.87 15.06 -10.11
C TRP A 168 19.11 15.81 -9.63
N ARG A 169 20.29 15.17 -9.63
CA ARG A 169 21.56 15.80 -9.22
C ARG A 169 21.86 17.04 -10.04
N TRP A 170 21.74 16.92 -11.37
CA TRP A 170 21.99 18.02 -12.28
C TRP A 170 21.01 19.19 -12.07
N ALA A 171 19.71 18.91 -11.91
CA ALA A 171 18.72 19.94 -11.62
C ALA A 171 18.96 20.61 -10.25
N ASN A 172 19.31 19.82 -9.22
CA ASN A 172 19.60 20.34 -7.88
C ASN A 172 20.79 21.30 -7.89
N ALA A 173 21.86 20.95 -8.61
CA ALA A 173 23.05 21.80 -8.76
C ALA A 173 22.75 23.15 -9.44
N ARG A 174 21.64 23.26 -10.17
CA ARG A 174 21.21 24.47 -10.88
C ARG A 174 20.11 25.25 -10.15
N GLY A 175 19.77 24.87 -8.91
CA GLY A 175 18.74 25.55 -8.13
C GLY A 175 17.30 25.28 -8.60
N ALA A 176 17.06 24.16 -9.28
CA ALA A 176 15.72 23.75 -9.74
C ALA A 176 14.67 23.64 -8.63
N PHE A 177 15.12 23.57 -7.39
CA PHE A 177 14.31 23.30 -6.20
C PHE A 177 14.29 24.46 -5.23
N ASN A 178 14.59 25.69 -5.67
CA ASN A 178 14.63 26.87 -4.78
C ASN A 178 13.30 27.14 -4.05
N ARG A 179 12.16 26.70 -4.61
CA ARG A 179 10.83 26.76 -3.95
C ARG A 179 10.63 25.68 -2.88
N TYR A 180 11.55 24.72 -2.79
CA TYR A 180 11.62 23.73 -1.73
C TYR A 180 12.80 24.10 -0.82
N SER A 181 12.57 24.11 0.49
CA SER A 181 13.66 24.24 1.46
C SER A 181 14.44 22.92 1.55
N VAL A 182 15.16 22.56 0.49
CA VAL A 182 15.92 21.30 0.40
C VAL A 182 17.12 21.38 1.33
N ASP A 183 17.12 20.51 2.33
CA ASP A 183 18.26 20.32 3.22
C ASP A 183 19.37 19.54 2.50
N THR A 184 20.56 20.14 2.43
CA THR A 184 21.74 19.60 1.74
C THR A 184 22.20 18.28 2.31
N LYS A 185 21.89 17.98 3.58
CA LYS A 185 22.21 16.68 4.20
C LYS A 185 21.50 15.51 3.51
N TYR A 186 20.39 15.78 2.84
CA TYR A 186 19.61 14.77 2.11
C TYR A 186 19.94 14.73 0.62
N SER A 187 20.89 15.52 0.11
CA SER A 187 21.17 15.64 -1.32
C SER A 187 22.13 14.57 -1.87
N THR A 188 22.48 13.54 -1.09
CA THR A 188 23.36 12.46 -1.57
C THR A 188 22.63 11.47 -2.47
N ASP A 189 23.34 10.88 -3.42
CA ASP A 189 22.85 9.86 -4.36
C ASP A 189 22.14 8.71 -3.65
N ALA A 190 22.80 8.20 -2.60
CA ALA A 190 22.30 7.25 -1.63
C ALA A 190 20.86 7.54 -1.17
N ILE A 191 20.66 8.75 -0.64
CA ILE A 191 19.39 9.19 -0.06
C ILE A 191 18.37 9.40 -1.17
N CYS A 192 18.77 10.03 -2.27
CA CYS A 192 17.89 10.26 -3.41
C CYS A 192 17.34 8.93 -3.95
N ARG A 193 18.22 7.96 -4.22
CA ARG A 193 17.84 6.63 -4.69
C ARG A 193 16.89 5.93 -3.72
N ALA A 194 17.22 5.92 -2.44
CA ALA A 194 16.39 5.27 -1.43
C ALA A 194 15.01 5.95 -1.24
N VAL A 195 14.92 7.28 -1.39
CA VAL A 195 13.63 8.00 -1.45
C VAL A 195 12.81 7.56 -2.66
N MET A 196 13.42 7.49 -3.85
CA MET A 196 12.74 7.08 -5.08
C MET A 196 12.24 5.62 -4.99
N GLU A 197 13.08 4.70 -4.50
CA GLU A 197 12.71 3.31 -4.26
C GLU A 197 11.58 3.18 -3.24
N ARG A 198 11.65 3.91 -2.11
CA ARG A 198 10.60 3.94 -1.10
C ARG A 198 9.27 4.44 -1.66
N TRP A 199 9.30 5.50 -2.47
CA TRP A 199 8.11 6.04 -3.12
C TRP A 199 7.47 5.02 -4.06
N MET A 200 8.27 4.38 -4.91
CA MET A 200 7.79 3.36 -5.86
C MET A 200 7.16 2.16 -5.14
N HIS A 201 7.79 1.63 -4.08
CA HIS A 201 7.20 0.55 -3.29
C HIS A 201 5.87 0.95 -2.61
N GLY A 202 5.74 2.22 -2.21
CA GLY A 202 4.49 2.76 -1.65
C GLY A 202 3.32 2.71 -2.64
N ARG A 203 3.59 2.92 -3.93
CA ARG A 203 2.59 2.95 -5.01
C ARG A 203 1.99 1.57 -5.32
N VAL A 204 2.82 0.52 -5.39
CA VAL A 204 2.35 -0.86 -5.59
C VAL A 204 1.26 -1.22 -4.58
N LYS A 205 1.39 -0.75 -3.34
CA LYS A 205 0.39 -0.96 -2.28
C LYS A 205 -0.82 -0.05 -2.37
N GLU A 206 -0.71 1.17 -2.89
CA GLU A 206 -1.86 2.04 -3.14
C GLU A 206 -2.74 1.46 -4.24
N ASP A 207 -2.13 0.93 -5.31
CA ASP A 207 -2.85 0.25 -6.39
C ASP A 207 -3.41 -1.10 -5.92
N GLU A 208 -2.68 -1.87 -5.11
CA GLU A 208 -3.22 -3.09 -4.50
C GLU A 208 -4.37 -2.78 -3.54
N LYS A 209 -4.26 -1.74 -2.70
CA LYS A 209 -5.34 -1.28 -1.82
C LYS A 209 -6.52 -0.76 -2.62
N TYR A 210 -6.30 0.00 -3.69
CA TYR A 210 -7.35 0.51 -4.57
C TYR A 210 -8.01 -0.64 -5.33
N ARG A 211 -7.25 -1.61 -5.86
CA ARG A 211 -7.79 -2.84 -6.47
C ARG A 211 -8.55 -3.67 -5.44
N ASN A 212 -8.07 -3.79 -4.21
CA ASN A 212 -8.76 -4.51 -3.14
C ASN A 212 -10.00 -3.76 -2.65
N GLN A 213 -9.97 -2.43 -2.61
CA GLN A 213 -11.11 -1.58 -2.25
C GLN A 213 -12.13 -1.53 -3.38
N LYS A 214 -11.70 -1.54 -4.65
CA LYS A 214 -12.54 -1.67 -5.84
C LYS A 214 -13.12 -3.08 -5.94
N LYS A 215 -12.38 -4.14 -5.67
CA LYS A 215 -12.92 -5.52 -5.52
C LYS A 215 -13.88 -5.61 -4.34
N LYS A 216 -13.61 -4.94 -3.22
CA LYS A 216 -14.52 -4.84 -2.08
C LYS A 216 -15.76 -4.02 -2.41
N SER A 217 -15.62 -2.96 -3.19
CA SER A 217 -16.71 -2.09 -3.66
C SER A 217 -17.53 -2.76 -4.76
N GLN A 218 -16.91 -3.55 -5.63
CA GLN A 218 -17.55 -4.37 -6.66
C GLN A 218 -18.23 -5.58 -6.03
N ARG A 219 -17.64 -6.21 -5.02
CA ARG A 219 -18.35 -7.16 -4.14
C ARG A 219 -19.53 -6.51 -3.45
N ARG A 220 -19.43 -5.23 -3.05
CA ARG A 220 -20.54 -4.44 -2.48
C ARG A 220 -21.54 -3.89 -3.50
N ALA A 221 -21.21 -3.84 -4.79
CA ALA A 221 -22.05 -3.31 -5.87
C ALA A 221 -22.70 -4.42 -6.72
N ALA A 222 -22.09 -5.62 -6.74
CA ALA A 222 -22.72 -6.86 -7.18
C ALA A 222 -23.64 -7.44 -6.09
N ILE A 223 -23.60 -6.89 -4.88
CA ILE A 223 -24.67 -7.00 -3.89
C ILE A 223 -25.59 -5.81 -4.15
N PRO A 224 -26.83 -6.02 -4.63
CA PRO A 224 -27.80 -4.94 -4.74
C PRO A 224 -27.94 -4.25 -3.39
N VAL A 225 -28.06 -2.93 -3.40
CA VAL A 225 -28.40 -2.11 -2.23
C VAL A 225 -29.76 -2.53 -1.69
N LEU A 226 -29.75 -3.51 -0.81
CA LEU A 226 -30.70 -3.73 0.26
C LEU A 226 -29.88 -4.31 1.42
N TYR A 227 -29.90 -3.67 2.58
CA TYR A 227 -29.64 -4.37 3.83
C TYR A 227 -30.75 -5.43 3.95
N THR A 228 -30.50 -6.65 3.49
CA THR A 228 -31.41 -7.78 3.70
C THR A 228 -30.92 -8.59 4.90
N ASN A 229 -31.85 -9.08 5.72
CA ASN A 229 -31.60 -9.92 6.89
C ASN A 229 -30.59 -11.06 6.63
N THR A 230 -30.53 -11.55 5.41
CA THR A 230 -29.59 -12.58 4.91
C THR A 230 -28.12 -12.29 5.18
N ASP A 231 -27.68 -11.03 5.16
CA ASP A 231 -26.27 -10.64 5.34
C ASP A 231 -25.83 -10.62 6.83
N ILE A 232 -26.80 -10.53 7.73
CA ILE A 232 -26.62 -10.63 9.19
C ILE A 232 -26.71 -12.10 9.61
N SER A 233 -27.73 -12.82 9.15
CA SER A 233 -27.91 -14.25 9.43
C SER A 233 -26.71 -15.07 8.94
N PHE A 234 -26.13 -14.74 7.78
CA PHE A 234 -24.91 -15.37 7.28
C PHE A 234 -23.67 -15.10 8.16
N LYS A 235 -23.51 -13.89 8.71
CA LYS A 235 -22.39 -13.58 9.60
C LYS A 235 -22.50 -14.31 10.93
N LEU A 236 -23.68 -14.32 11.52
CA LEU A 236 -23.95 -15.06 12.75
C LEU A 236 -23.73 -16.57 12.57
N PHE A 237 -24.21 -17.11 11.46
CA PHE A 237 -24.00 -18.51 11.09
C PHE A 237 -22.52 -18.86 11.08
N ARG A 238 -21.70 -18.06 10.39
CA ARG A 238 -20.25 -18.28 10.35
C ARG A 238 -19.60 -18.23 11.73
N TYR A 239 -19.98 -17.26 12.56
CA TYR A 239 -19.42 -17.12 13.90
C TYR A 239 -19.70 -18.33 14.80
N ARG A 240 -20.89 -18.91 14.65
CA ARG A 240 -21.33 -20.09 15.41
C ARG A 240 -20.69 -21.37 14.89
N VAL A 241 -20.58 -21.53 13.56
CA VAL A 241 -19.87 -22.65 12.93
C VAL A 241 -18.39 -22.64 13.30
N ASP A 242 -17.72 -21.48 13.21
CA ASP A 242 -16.31 -21.34 13.58
C ASP A 242 -16.12 -21.67 15.07
N ALA A 243 -17.02 -21.18 15.94
CA ALA A 243 -16.95 -21.45 17.37
C ALA A 243 -17.15 -22.93 17.72
N LEU A 244 -18.10 -23.58 17.05
CA LEU A 244 -18.40 -24.99 17.21
C LEU A 244 -17.26 -25.88 16.69
N ASP A 245 -16.69 -25.54 15.54
CA ASP A 245 -15.54 -26.24 14.96
C ASP A 245 -14.31 -26.17 15.87
N GLU A 246 -14.00 -24.99 16.40
CA GLU A 246 -12.89 -24.80 17.34
C GLU A 246 -13.13 -25.55 18.66
N PHE A 247 -14.36 -25.51 19.20
CA PHE A 247 -14.73 -26.23 20.41
C PHE A 247 -14.62 -27.76 20.23
N CYS A 248 -15.23 -28.32 19.18
CA CYS A 248 -15.16 -29.76 18.92
C CYS A 248 -13.73 -30.22 18.59
N LYS A 249 -12.90 -29.39 17.95
CA LYS A 249 -11.48 -29.72 17.75
C LYS A 249 -10.69 -29.81 19.06
N ALA A 250 -11.09 -29.04 20.07
CA ALA A 250 -10.43 -29.03 21.38
C ALA A 250 -10.91 -30.17 22.29
N GLU A 251 -12.22 -30.46 22.28
CA GLU A 251 -12.85 -31.38 23.25
C GLU A 251 -13.14 -32.77 22.66
N ASP A 252 -13.81 -32.85 21.51
CA ASP A 252 -14.16 -34.13 20.87
C ASP A 252 -14.43 -33.94 19.36
N ARG A 253 -13.50 -34.44 18.55
CA ARG A 253 -13.51 -34.28 17.09
C ARG A 253 -14.57 -35.14 16.42
N GLU A 254 -15.01 -36.24 17.03
CA GLU A 254 -16.01 -37.14 16.45
C GLU A 254 -17.42 -36.50 16.50
N LEU A 255 -17.66 -35.62 17.48
CA LEU A 255 -18.92 -34.87 17.60
C LEU A 255 -19.08 -33.77 16.53
N LEU A 256 -18.00 -33.33 15.88
CA LEU A 256 -18.04 -32.20 14.95
C LEU A 256 -19.03 -32.40 13.79
N SER A 257 -19.05 -33.59 13.19
CA SER A 257 -19.93 -33.89 12.06
C SER A 257 -21.41 -33.82 12.46
N THR A 258 -21.74 -34.41 13.62
CA THR A 258 -23.10 -34.40 14.19
C THR A 258 -23.50 -33.00 14.64
N ALA A 259 -22.58 -32.22 15.20
CA ALA A 259 -22.88 -30.87 15.66
C ALA A 259 -23.07 -29.89 14.50
N LEU A 260 -22.30 -30.03 13.41
CA LEU A 260 -22.48 -29.21 12.21
C LEU A 260 -23.79 -29.52 11.47
N SER A 261 -24.32 -30.75 11.57
CA SER A 261 -25.61 -31.09 10.94
C SER A 261 -26.80 -30.36 11.59
N LEU A 262 -26.64 -29.89 12.84
CA LEU A 262 -27.62 -29.02 13.53
C LEU A 262 -27.62 -27.58 12.99
N LEU A 263 -26.58 -27.18 12.23
CA LEU A 263 -26.43 -25.86 11.61
C LEU A 263 -26.26 -26.01 10.09
N PRO A 264 -27.29 -26.45 9.35
CA PRO A 264 -27.15 -26.79 7.93
C PRO A 264 -27.00 -25.57 7.02
N SER A 265 -27.57 -24.42 7.39
CA SER A 265 -27.54 -23.19 6.58
C SER A 265 -27.66 -21.93 7.43
N ALA A 266 -27.40 -20.76 6.83
CA ALA A 266 -27.55 -19.47 7.52
C ALA A 266 -28.98 -19.16 7.97
N ASP A 267 -29.99 -19.81 7.38
CA ASP A 267 -31.40 -19.64 7.72
C ASP A 267 -31.72 -20.20 9.11
N CYS A 268 -30.83 -21.03 9.68
CA CYS A 268 -30.94 -21.47 11.06
C CYS A 268 -30.74 -20.33 12.08
N CYS A 269 -30.10 -19.23 11.67
CA CYS A 269 -29.84 -18.07 12.51
C CYS A 269 -31.00 -17.07 12.43
N SER A 270 -31.38 -16.48 13.57
CA SER A 270 -32.50 -15.53 13.60
C SER A 270 -32.21 -14.28 12.79
N ASP A 271 -33.23 -13.82 12.09
CA ASP A 271 -33.31 -12.48 11.57
C ASP A 271 -33.06 -11.44 12.67
N THR A 272 -32.54 -10.30 12.23
CA THR A 272 -32.21 -9.19 13.11
C THR A 272 -32.96 -7.97 12.64
N GLU A 273 -33.82 -7.44 13.50
CA GLU A 273 -34.44 -6.14 13.28
C GLU A 273 -33.42 -5.05 13.60
N ASP A 274 -33.27 -4.10 12.67
CA ASP A 274 -32.48 -2.89 12.86
C ASP A 274 -33.42 -1.79 13.39
N ASP A 275 -33.42 -1.59 14.72
CA ASP A 275 -34.21 -0.56 15.41
C ASP A 275 -33.54 0.84 15.29
N GLY A 276 -32.58 1.01 14.38
CA GLY A 276 -31.82 2.25 14.15
C GLY A 276 -30.35 2.15 14.58
N PRO A 277 -29.57 3.25 14.45
CA PRO A 277 -28.11 3.20 14.47
C PRO A 277 -27.56 2.56 15.75
N GLY A 278 -27.10 1.32 15.61
CA GLY A 278 -26.44 0.55 16.65
C GLY A 278 -27.37 -0.26 17.57
N ARG A 279 -28.69 -0.26 17.33
CA ARG A 279 -29.67 -1.01 18.10
C ARG A 279 -30.22 -2.15 17.26
N THR A 280 -29.57 -3.30 17.36
CA THR A 280 -30.02 -4.53 16.70
C THR A 280 -30.77 -5.41 17.68
N ARG A 281 -31.91 -5.98 17.27
CA ARG A 281 -32.69 -6.91 18.09
C ARG A 281 -32.80 -8.26 17.41
N ALA A 282 -32.75 -9.34 18.18
CA ALA A 282 -33.06 -10.66 17.65
C ALA A 282 -34.58 -10.80 17.40
N ILE A 283 -34.95 -11.49 16.33
CA ILE A 283 -36.33 -11.93 16.11
C ILE A 283 -36.40 -13.42 16.42
N GLY A 284 -37.32 -13.84 17.29
CA GLY A 284 -37.60 -15.24 17.53
C GLY A 284 -38.22 -15.89 16.30
N MET A 285 -37.99 -17.18 16.08
CA MET A 285 -38.58 -17.91 14.95
C MET A 285 -39.57 -18.95 15.48
N VAL A 286 -40.79 -19.00 14.93
CA VAL A 286 -41.83 -19.92 15.39
C VAL A 286 -41.45 -21.40 15.28
N TRP A 287 -40.61 -21.75 14.32
CA TRP A 287 -40.13 -23.12 14.10
C TRP A 287 -38.97 -23.51 15.02
N ARG A 288 -38.36 -22.54 15.73
CA ARG A 288 -37.18 -22.77 16.56
C ARG A 288 -37.60 -23.28 17.94
N SER A 289 -37.17 -24.48 18.30
CA SER A 289 -37.36 -25.01 19.65
C SER A 289 -36.53 -24.25 20.68
N GLN A 290 -36.91 -24.34 21.95
CA GLN A 290 -36.18 -23.69 23.04
C GLN A 290 -34.76 -24.26 23.16
N GLU A 291 -34.61 -25.58 23.02
CA GLU A 291 -33.32 -26.27 23.08
C GLU A 291 -32.38 -25.79 21.97
N PHE A 292 -32.91 -25.56 20.76
CA PHE A 292 -32.10 -25.00 19.67
C PHE A 292 -31.75 -23.54 19.94
N ALA A 293 -32.64 -22.74 20.53
CA ALA A 293 -32.33 -21.38 20.93
C ALA A 293 -31.21 -21.31 21.97
N ASP A 294 -31.25 -22.21 22.97
CA ASP A 294 -30.24 -22.31 24.02
C ASP A 294 -28.88 -22.74 23.45
N LEU A 295 -28.86 -23.70 22.51
CA LEU A 295 -27.65 -24.09 21.78
C LEU A 295 -27.02 -22.88 21.06
N LEU A 296 -27.82 -22.10 20.32
CA LEU A 296 -27.33 -20.93 19.61
C LEU A 296 -26.77 -19.86 20.56
N HIS A 297 -27.37 -19.70 21.74
CA HIS A 297 -26.87 -18.78 22.76
C HIS A 297 -25.51 -19.24 23.33
N VAL A 298 -25.34 -20.53 23.60
CA VAL A 298 -24.05 -21.09 24.04
C VAL A 298 -22.97 -20.86 22.97
N LEU A 299 -23.31 -21.06 21.69
CA LEU A 299 -22.36 -20.81 20.59
C LEU A 299 -21.98 -19.34 20.45
N ASP A 300 -22.91 -18.42 20.71
CA ASP A 300 -22.63 -16.98 20.72
C ASP A 300 -21.63 -16.62 21.84
N GLU A 301 -21.81 -17.18 23.03
CA GLU A 301 -20.89 -16.98 24.16
C GLU A 301 -19.51 -17.58 23.90
N LEU A 302 -19.45 -18.79 23.32
CA LEU A 302 -18.18 -19.42 22.91
C LEU A 302 -17.44 -18.57 21.87
N SER A 303 -18.16 -18.07 20.85
CA SER A 303 -17.58 -17.21 19.82
C SER A 303 -17.02 -15.91 20.42
N PHE A 304 -17.72 -15.33 21.40
CA PHE A 304 -17.23 -14.17 22.14
C PHE A 304 -15.95 -14.48 22.92
N GLN A 305 -15.93 -15.58 23.69
CA GLN A 305 -14.80 -15.96 24.52
C GLN A 305 -13.54 -16.25 23.68
N GLN A 306 -13.67 -16.95 22.56
CA GLN A 306 -12.57 -17.22 21.63
C GLN A 306 -11.96 -15.92 21.10
N GLN A 307 -12.78 -14.98 20.66
CA GLN A 307 -12.30 -13.71 20.11
C GLN A 307 -11.69 -12.80 21.18
N LYS A 308 -12.25 -12.83 22.39
CA LYS A 308 -11.67 -12.16 23.55
C LYS A 308 -10.29 -12.73 23.88
N ALA A 309 -10.12 -14.05 23.84
CA ALA A 309 -8.84 -14.70 24.09
C ALA A 309 -7.81 -14.40 22.99
N LEU A 310 -8.19 -14.47 21.71
CA LEU A 310 -7.29 -14.28 20.57
C LEU A 310 -6.88 -12.82 20.34
N HIS A 311 -7.80 -11.88 20.56
CA HIS A 311 -7.64 -10.49 20.11
C HIS A 311 -7.92 -9.44 21.20
N GLY A 312 -8.34 -9.87 22.39
CA GLY A 312 -8.66 -9.00 23.52
C GLY A 312 -10.13 -8.57 23.56
N ALA A 313 -10.55 -8.06 24.73
CA ALA A 313 -11.96 -7.78 25.04
C ALA A 313 -12.67 -6.82 24.05
N ARG A 314 -11.93 -5.88 23.46
CA ARG A 314 -12.48 -4.94 22.46
C ARG A 314 -12.98 -5.65 21.19
N TRP A 315 -12.37 -6.78 20.83
CA TRP A 315 -12.76 -7.55 19.64
C TRP A 315 -13.98 -8.43 19.92
N GLY A 316 -14.04 -9.05 21.10
CA GLY A 316 -15.25 -9.73 21.56
C GLY A 316 -16.46 -8.78 21.60
N ALA A 317 -16.32 -7.59 22.18
CA ALA A 317 -17.41 -6.62 22.27
C ALA A 317 -17.90 -6.04 20.92
N ARG A 318 -17.17 -6.28 19.83
CA ARG A 318 -17.56 -5.86 18.46
C ARG A 318 -18.37 -6.92 17.72
N ARG A 319 -18.49 -8.11 18.28
CA ARG A 319 -19.28 -9.20 17.71
C ARG A 319 -20.77 -8.85 17.68
N LEU A 320 -21.46 -9.38 16.69
CA LEU A 320 -22.83 -8.96 16.39
C LEU A 320 -23.82 -9.54 17.39
N GLU A 321 -23.62 -10.80 17.77
CA GLU A 321 -24.30 -11.53 18.83
C GLU A 321 -24.29 -10.75 20.17
N MET A 322 -23.15 -10.19 20.56
CA MET A 322 -23.01 -9.41 21.80
C MET A 322 -23.66 -8.03 21.76
N ARG A 323 -24.08 -7.56 20.58
CA ARG A 323 -24.71 -6.25 20.39
C ARG A 323 -26.21 -6.36 20.17
N ARG A 324 -26.74 -7.58 20.09
CA ARG A 324 -28.17 -7.84 19.89
C ARG A 324 -28.90 -7.90 21.22
N SER A 325 -30.02 -7.21 21.29
CA SER A 325 -30.96 -7.40 22.40
C SER A 325 -31.75 -8.71 22.21
N PRO A 326 -32.16 -9.39 23.28
CA PRO A 326 -32.99 -10.59 23.21
C PRO A 326 -34.27 -10.36 22.40
N ALA A 327 -34.82 -11.44 21.84
CA ALA A 327 -36.05 -11.38 21.08
C ALA A 327 -37.24 -11.03 21.99
N THR A 328 -37.97 -9.97 21.63
CA THR A 328 -39.24 -9.60 22.26
C THR A 328 -40.44 -9.99 21.41
N GLN A 329 -40.20 -10.43 20.18
CA GLN A 329 -41.22 -10.83 19.21
C GLN A 329 -40.78 -12.12 18.51
N ILE A 330 -41.77 -12.93 18.12
CA ILE A 330 -41.58 -14.17 17.37
C ILE A 330 -42.23 -13.97 16.00
N SER A 331 -41.46 -14.19 14.94
CA SER A 331 -41.96 -14.17 13.57
C SER A 331 -42.75 -15.45 13.29
N CYS A 332 -44.01 -15.29 12.89
CA CYS A 332 -44.88 -16.37 12.42
C CYS A 332 -44.67 -16.73 10.94
N HIS A 333 -43.85 -15.96 10.22
CA HIS A 333 -43.60 -16.14 8.79
C HIS A 333 -42.29 -16.88 8.48
N GLY A 334 -41.48 -17.18 9.51
CA GLY A 334 -40.25 -17.94 9.35
C GLY A 334 -40.53 -19.39 8.92
N LYS A 335 -39.79 -19.88 7.92
CA LYS A 335 -39.79 -21.30 7.53
C LYS A 335 -38.58 -22.00 8.15
N ALA A 336 -38.74 -23.28 8.49
CA ALA A 336 -37.62 -24.10 8.95
C ALA A 336 -36.58 -24.26 7.82
N PRO A 337 -35.27 -24.22 8.14
CA PRO A 337 -34.16 -24.38 7.19
C PRO A 337 -34.09 -25.76 6.53
#